data_AF-A0A0D0DF35-F1
#
_entry.id   AF-A0A0D0DF35-F1
#
_cell.length_a   1.000
_cell.length_b   1.000
_cell.length_c   1.000
_cell.angle_alpha   90.00
_cell.angle_beta   90.00
_cell.angle_gamma   90.00
#
_symmetry.space_group_name_H-M   'P 1'
#
loop_
_entity.id
_entity.type
_entity.pdbx_description
1 polymer ?
#
loop_
_entity_poly.entity_id
_entity_poly.type
_entity_poly.pdbx_seq_one_letter_code
_entity_poly.pdbx_strand_id
1 'polypeptide(L)'
;MALARQRLLTLAYGDMETVRVLPQSFPELEAVARDWTKPPPDAIFSLRVPTEFASLHASRLVSGPYIYLTGEDSYQIAIMGVQGLRVEIVSDAPPPPDEPPPPPVTEMPATFNLELIPGQHVALETTVSSADDVDMARMEDGTIVDGLFWGKLNIVHSGDTHTVDFNGTKMKDPDITPEFLFDSRVMTKLTTAARPTTAKCHLSILAPAQQYCDVFLTVNSLWTLSITWPPAENLADNKYKYFLRVHPGGALEHFESEMVVTSLYYEAIPNPDMVDPNEFIAPRNGFAMTFRDFISHMMNVLDQLGMSLHARTNFINNNLHAFSAHKNIAYRFLSPTKIANAIDISVTADPCVFTRLFLIFRGISDDDLGLFAGAGEKEANSMNWRETVGWSENSKDTTMFRVLETSVWEIA
;
A
#
# COMPACT_ATOMS: atom_id res chain seq x y z
N MET A 1 -26.47 6.53 5.78
CA MET A 1 -27.23 7.46 4.92
C MET A 1 -27.65 6.71 3.68
N ALA A 2 -28.95 6.63 3.39
CA ALA A 2 -29.43 5.97 2.17
C ALA A 2 -29.00 6.81 0.95
N LEU A 3 -28.44 6.16 -0.08
CA LEU A 3 -28.15 6.81 -1.37
C LEU A 3 -29.45 7.45 -1.90
N ALA A 4 -29.49 8.78 -1.95
CA ALA A 4 -30.60 9.48 -2.59
C ALA A 4 -30.57 9.16 -4.09
N ARG A 5 -31.55 8.38 -4.55
CA ARG A 5 -31.72 8.04 -5.97
C ARG A 5 -31.92 9.35 -6.74
N GLN A 6 -31.07 9.64 -7.73
CA GLN A 6 -31.23 10.80 -8.60
C GLN A 6 -32.57 10.70 -9.35
N ARG A 7 -33.36 11.76 -9.29
CA ARG A 7 -34.65 11.87 -9.98
C ARG A 7 -34.41 12.40 -11.38
N LEU A 8 -35.02 11.80 -12.38
CA LEU A 8 -34.79 12.12 -13.79
C LEU A 8 -35.94 12.93 -14.38
N LEU A 9 -35.60 13.88 -15.25
CA LEU A 9 -36.52 14.69 -16.04
C LEU A 9 -36.35 14.33 -17.51
N THR A 10 -37.45 14.02 -18.19
CA THR A 10 -37.50 13.94 -19.65
C THR A 10 -38.14 15.22 -20.17
N LEU A 11 -37.39 16.03 -20.93
CA LEU A 11 -37.92 17.18 -21.65
C LEU A 11 -38.24 16.74 -23.08
N ALA A 12 -39.45 17.04 -23.54
CA ALA A 12 -39.90 16.75 -24.90
C ALA A 12 -40.30 18.04 -25.61
N TYR A 13 -39.86 18.24 -26.85
CA TYR A 13 -40.23 19.37 -27.70
C TYR A 13 -40.45 18.89 -29.14
N GLY A 14 -41.70 18.86 -29.58
CA GLY A 14 -42.07 18.17 -30.83
C GLY A 14 -41.69 16.69 -30.77
N ASP A 15 -40.93 16.21 -31.74
CA ASP A 15 -40.41 14.83 -31.80
C ASP A 15 -39.06 14.64 -31.08
N MET A 16 -38.49 15.70 -30.48
CA MET A 16 -37.19 15.65 -29.79
C MET A 16 -37.35 15.40 -28.30
N GLU A 17 -36.45 14.61 -27.72
CA GLU A 17 -36.40 14.32 -26.28
C GLU A 17 -34.97 14.42 -25.72
N THR A 18 -34.83 14.94 -24.50
CA THR A 18 -33.57 14.89 -23.74
C THR A 18 -33.84 14.50 -22.29
N VAL A 19 -32.87 13.81 -21.67
CA VAL A 19 -32.90 13.45 -20.25
C VAL A 19 -31.97 14.35 -19.45
N ARG A 20 -32.46 14.90 -18.35
CA ARG A 20 -31.72 15.76 -17.40
C ARG A 20 -32.03 15.35 -15.96
N VAL A 21 -31.28 15.91 -15.00
CA VAL A 21 -31.62 15.77 -13.58
C VAL A 21 -32.87 16.61 -13.30
N LEU A 22 -33.83 16.04 -12.56
CA LEU A 22 -35.07 16.73 -12.21
C LEU A 22 -34.79 17.91 -11.26
N PRO A 23 -35.08 19.15 -11.67
CA PRO A 23 -34.87 20.33 -10.82
C PRO A 23 -35.78 20.34 -9.61
N GLN A 24 -35.41 21.07 -8.55
CA GLN A 24 -36.20 21.11 -7.31
C GLN A 24 -37.25 22.22 -7.33
N SER A 25 -37.13 23.19 -8.23
CA SER A 25 -38.05 24.33 -8.36
C SER A 25 -38.52 24.56 -9.79
N PHE A 26 -39.66 25.22 -9.94
CA PHE A 26 -40.22 25.56 -11.25
C PHE A 26 -39.34 26.54 -12.05
N PRO A 27 -38.73 27.60 -11.46
CA PRO A 27 -37.82 28.49 -12.19
C PRO A 27 -36.60 27.77 -12.77
N GLU A 28 -36.05 26.79 -12.05
CA GLU A 28 -34.95 25.97 -12.57
C GLU A 28 -35.40 25.08 -13.73
N LEU A 29 -36.59 24.48 -13.64
CA LEU A 29 -37.18 23.72 -14.75
C LEU A 29 -37.35 24.61 -15.99
N GLU A 30 -37.90 25.81 -15.81
CA GLU A 30 -38.10 26.76 -16.91
C GLU A 30 -36.76 27.20 -17.51
N ALA A 31 -35.75 27.48 -16.68
CA ALA A 31 -34.41 27.83 -17.15
C ALA A 31 -33.77 26.71 -17.97
N VAL A 32 -33.83 25.46 -17.50
CA VAL A 32 -33.29 24.29 -18.21
C VAL A 32 -34.03 24.06 -19.53
N ALA A 33 -35.36 24.20 -19.54
CA ALA A 33 -36.16 24.03 -20.73
C ALA A 33 -35.87 25.12 -21.77
N ARG A 34 -35.73 26.39 -21.36
CA ARG A 34 -35.38 27.52 -22.24
C ARG A 34 -33.94 27.47 -22.73
N ASP A 35 -32.99 27.04 -21.90
CA ASP A 35 -31.59 26.85 -22.29
C ASP A 35 -31.46 25.78 -23.38
N TRP A 36 -32.26 24.71 -23.27
CA TRP A 36 -32.27 23.64 -24.26
C TRP A 36 -32.94 24.04 -25.57
N THR A 37 -34.14 24.64 -25.53
CA THR A 37 -34.88 24.94 -26.76
C THR A 37 -34.56 26.31 -27.37
N LYS A 38 -33.86 27.19 -26.63
CA LYS A 38 -33.48 28.56 -27.04
C LYS A 38 -34.59 29.30 -27.81
N PRO A 39 -35.81 29.41 -27.24
CA PRO A 39 -36.94 29.99 -27.97
C PRO A 39 -36.73 31.50 -28.20
N PRO A 40 -37.25 32.08 -29.29
CA PRO A 40 -37.25 33.53 -29.49
C PRO A 40 -37.89 34.29 -28.31
N PRO A 41 -37.45 35.52 -28.00
CA PRO A 41 -37.94 36.28 -26.84
C PRO A 41 -39.45 36.54 -26.80
N ASP A 42 -40.11 36.48 -27.95
CA ASP A 42 -41.53 36.73 -28.18
C ASP A 42 -42.36 35.45 -28.42
N ALA A 43 -41.73 34.27 -28.43
CA ALA A 43 -42.41 33.01 -28.62
C ALA A 43 -43.21 32.60 -27.36
N ILE A 44 -44.44 32.13 -27.57
CA ILE A 44 -45.21 31.50 -26.50
C ILE A 44 -44.42 30.28 -26.01
N PHE A 45 -44.21 30.20 -24.70
CA PHE A 45 -43.48 29.12 -24.07
C PHE A 45 -44.26 28.63 -22.86
N SER A 46 -44.78 27.42 -22.94
CA SER A 46 -45.54 26.80 -21.86
C SER A 46 -45.09 25.38 -21.62
N LEU A 47 -45.15 24.95 -20.36
CA LEU A 47 -44.74 23.62 -19.93
C LEU A 47 -45.96 22.83 -19.50
N ARG A 48 -46.07 21.58 -19.94
CA ARG A 48 -47.15 20.68 -19.53
C ARG A 48 -46.61 19.29 -19.21
N VAL A 49 -47.30 18.58 -18.33
CA VAL A 49 -46.97 17.21 -17.94
C VAL A 49 -48.14 16.32 -18.38
N PRO A 50 -47.90 15.24 -19.16
CA PRO A 50 -48.95 14.27 -19.43
C PRO A 50 -49.40 13.58 -18.13
N THR A 51 -50.70 13.38 -17.96
CA THR A 51 -51.26 12.91 -16.67
C THR A 51 -50.76 11.53 -16.23
N GLU A 52 -50.28 10.71 -17.16
CA GLU A 52 -49.67 9.40 -16.90
C GLU A 52 -48.27 9.49 -16.25
N PHE A 53 -47.58 10.63 -16.39
CA PHE A 53 -46.26 10.89 -15.79
C PHE A 53 -46.33 11.84 -14.57
N ALA A 54 -47.50 12.39 -14.28
CA ALA A 54 -47.72 13.24 -13.12
C ALA A 54 -47.89 12.42 -11.83
N SER A 55 -47.74 13.06 -10.66
CA SER A 55 -48.01 12.40 -9.38
C SER A 55 -49.43 11.86 -9.29
N LEU A 56 -49.60 10.78 -8.53
CA LEU A 56 -50.92 10.17 -8.27
C LEU A 56 -51.90 11.12 -7.56
N HIS A 57 -51.38 12.16 -6.90
CA HIS A 57 -52.18 13.21 -6.27
C HIS A 57 -52.63 14.25 -7.30
N ALA A 58 -51.75 14.63 -8.24
CA ALA A 58 -52.05 15.54 -9.33
C ALA A 58 -53.02 14.92 -10.35
N SER A 59 -52.83 13.64 -10.71
CA SER A 59 -53.63 12.97 -11.73
C SER A 59 -55.09 12.73 -11.31
N ARG A 60 -55.40 12.69 -10.01
CA ARG A 60 -56.78 12.58 -9.49
C ARG A 60 -57.59 13.87 -9.60
N LEU A 61 -56.94 15.01 -9.70
CA LEU A 61 -57.58 16.33 -9.67
C LEU A 61 -57.82 16.91 -11.07
N VAL A 62 -57.33 16.24 -12.12
CA VAL A 62 -57.38 16.72 -13.51
C VAL A 62 -58.07 15.70 -14.40
N SER A 63 -59.10 16.12 -15.12
CA SER A 63 -59.86 15.27 -16.05
C SER A 63 -59.32 15.30 -17.50
N GLY A 64 -58.30 16.12 -17.77
CA GLY A 64 -57.66 16.26 -19.09
C GLY A 64 -56.41 15.39 -19.25
N PRO A 65 -55.89 15.23 -20.48
CA PRO A 65 -54.68 14.43 -20.75
C PRO A 65 -53.37 15.11 -20.30
N TYR A 66 -53.39 16.42 -20.03
CA TYR A 66 -52.21 17.18 -19.63
C TYR A 66 -52.50 18.09 -18.44
N ILE A 67 -51.47 18.30 -17.62
CA ILE A 67 -51.43 19.28 -16.54
C ILE A 67 -50.49 20.41 -16.96
N TYR A 68 -51.01 21.61 -17.14
CA TYR A 68 -50.18 22.78 -17.44
C TYR A 68 -49.50 23.27 -16.17
N LEU A 69 -48.18 23.47 -16.24
CA LEU A 69 -47.38 24.01 -15.15
C LEU A 69 -47.40 25.53 -15.25
N THR A 70 -48.18 26.17 -14.38
CA THR A 70 -48.38 27.63 -14.39
C THR A 70 -47.61 28.34 -13.28
N GLY A 71 -46.88 27.60 -12.44
CA GLY A 71 -46.09 28.13 -11.34
C GLY A 71 -45.64 27.05 -10.34
N GLU A 72 -44.98 27.49 -9.27
CA GLU A 72 -44.33 26.62 -8.28
C GLU A 72 -45.28 25.59 -7.67
N ASP A 73 -46.49 25.98 -7.27
CA ASP A 73 -47.45 25.06 -6.63
C ASP A 73 -47.85 23.91 -7.56
N SER A 74 -48.10 24.21 -8.84
CA SER A 74 -48.45 23.20 -9.84
C SER A 74 -47.30 22.24 -10.11
N TYR A 75 -46.06 22.74 -10.06
CA TYR A 75 -44.85 21.94 -10.21
C TYR A 75 -44.61 21.02 -9.02
N GLN A 76 -44.70 21.55 -7.79
CA GLN A 76 -44.53 20.77 -6.55
C GLN A 76 -45.55 19.64 -6.46
N ILE A 77 -46.81 19.91 -6.84
CA ILE A 77 -47.85 18.88 -6.89
C ILE A 77 -47.52 17.82 -7.97
N ALA A 78 -47.03 18.23 -9.15
CA ALA A 78 -46.65 17.32 -10.23
C ALA A 78 -45.47 16.41 -9.84
N ILE A 79 -44.50 16.91 -9.07
CA ILE A 79 -43.31 16.14 -8.66
C ILE A 79 -43.48 15.37 -7.36
N MET A 80 -44.59 15.49 -6.64
CA MET A 80 -44.75 14.86 -5.33
C MET A 80 -44.78 13.32 -5.43
N GLY A 81 -43.73 12.65 -4.95
CA GLY A 81 -43.65 11.18 -4.90
C GLY A 81 -43.31 10.47 -6.22
N VAL A 82 -42.98 11.20 -7.29
CA VAL A 82 -42.55 10.61 -8.57
C VAL A 82 -41.02 10.49 -8.66
N GLN A 83 -40.54 9.35 -9.16
CA GLN A 83 -39.10 9.09 -9.34
C GLN A 83 -38.54 9.72 -10.62
N GLY A 84 -39.42 10.09 -11.56
CA GLY A 84 -39.08 10.91 -12.72
C GLY A 84 -40.32 11.60 -13.26
N LEU A 85 -40.11 12.66 -14.04
CA LEU A 85 -41.17 13.48 -14.63
C LEU A 85 -40.92 13.62 -16.14
N ARG A 86 -41.97 13.58 -16.95
CA ARG A 86 -41.93 13.98 -18.37
C ARG A 86 -42.61 15.33 -18.52
N VAL A 87 -41.89 16.32 -19.04
CA VAL A 87 -42.40 17.67 -19.31
C VAL A 87 -42.33 17.92 -20.80
N GLU A 88 -43.48 18.22 -21.39
CA GLU A 88 -43.60 18.65 -22.78
C GLU A 88 -43.56 20.17 -22.84
N ILE A 89 -42.70 20.67 -23.72
CA ILE A 89 -42.57 22.08 -24.07
C ILE A 89 -43.54 22.35 -25.21
N VAL A 90 -44.42 23.33 -25.03
CA VAL A 90 -45.32 23.81 -26.06
C VAL A 90 -44.87 25.23 -26.43
N SER A 91 -44.28 25.34 -27.62
CA SER A 91 -43.78 26.61 -28.17
C SER A 91 -43.87 26.62 -29.69
N ASP A 92 -44.20 27.78 -30.26
CA ASP A 92 -44.36 28.00 -31.70
C ASP A 92 -43.02 28.22 -32.46
N ALA A 93 -41.89 28.06 -31.78
CA ALA A 93 -40.56 28.17 -32.39
C ALA A 93 -40.22 26.92 -33.25
N PRO A 94 -39.44 27.05 -34.34
CA PRO A 94 -38.87 25.88 -35.01
C PRO A 94 -37.82 25.20 -34.10
N PRO A 95 -37.72 23.86 -34.10
CA PRO A 95 -36.72 23.15 -33.30
C PRO A 95 -35.28 23.57 -33.69
N PRO A 96 -34.31 23.54 -32.74
CA PRO A 96 -32.94 23.93 -33.03
C PRO A 96 -32.34 23.05 -34.14
N PRO A 97 -31.54 23.61 -35.07
CA PRO A 97 -30.80 22.80 -36.02
C PRO A 97 -29.74 21.96 -35.31
N ASP A 98 -29.57 20.69 -35.71
CA ASP A 98 -28.49 19.83 -35.25
C ASP A 98 -27.13 20.49 -35.57
N GLU A 99 -26.33 20.80 -34.54
CA GLU A 99 -24.95 21.26 -34.74
C GLU A 99 -24.12 20.10 -35.32
N PRO A 100 -23.37 20.32 -36.43
CA PRO A 100 -22.51 19.29 -36.97
C PRO A 100 -21.42 18.91 -35.96
N PRO A 101 -21.03 17.62 -35.87
CA PRO A 101 -20.01 17.19 -34.94
C PRO A 101 -18.68 17.93 -35.22
N PRO A 102 -17.92 18.29 -34.17
CA PRO A 102 -16.63 18.95 -34.34
C PRO A 102 -15.69 18.09 -35.20
N PRO A 103 -14.78 18.72 -35.97
CA PRO A 103 -13.84 18.00 -36.83
C PRO A 103 -12.94 17.07 -36.01
N PRO A 104 -12.54 15.91 -36.55
CA PRO A 104 -11.68 14.94 -35.87
C PRO A 104 -10.29 15.52 -35.59
N VAL A 105 -9.70 15.14 -34.46
CA VAL A 105 -8.35 15.59 -34.06
C VAL A 105 -7.32 14.57 -34.56
N THR A 106 -6.64 14.91 -35.65
CA THR A 106 -5.62 14.06 -36.29
C THR A 106 -4.19 14.42 -35.89
N GLU A 107 -3.97 15.63 -35.38
CA GLU A 107 -2.68 16.12 -34.90
C GLU A 107 -2.84 16.86 -33.57
N MET A 108 -1.93 16.63 -32.62
CA MET A 108 -1.89 17.34 -31.35
C MET A 108 -0.45 17.69 -30.93
N PRO A 109 -0.19 18.90 -30.42
CA PRO A 109 1.11 19.23 -29.83
C PRO A 109 1.30 18.46 -28.52
N ALA A 110 2.52 17.97 -28.29
CA ALA A 110 2.91 17.29 -27.07
C ALA A 110 4.24 17.84 -26.54
N THR A 111 4.33 17.94 -25.21
CA THR A 111 5.54 18.36 -24.52
C THR A 111 5.90 17.33 -23.46
N PHE A 112 7.13 16.83 -23.51
CA PHE A 112 7.68 15.95 -22.49
C PHE A 112 8.71 16.71 -21.66
N ASN A 113 8.44 16.91 -20.38
CA ASN A 113 9.37 17.55 -19.45
C ASN A 113 10.12 16.47 -18.67
N LEU A 114 11.43 16.37 -18.92
CA LEU A 114 12.32 15.39 -18.30
C LEU A 114 13.19 16.07 -17.27
N GLU A 115 13.07 15.68 -16.01
CA GLU A 115 14.00 16.10 -14.96
C GLU A 115 15.20 15.15 -14.95
N LEU A 116 16.38 15.65 -15.34
CA LEU A 116 17.61 14.85 -15.37
C LEU A 116 18.32 14.85 -14.01
N ILE A 117 18.24 15.98 -13.32
CA ILE A 117 18.80 16.27 -11.99
C ILE A 117 17.78 17.16 -11.28
N PRO A 118 17.59 17.07 -9.95
CA PRO A 118 16.67 17.94 -9.23
C PRO A 118 16.79 19.42 -9.61
N GLY A 119 15.73 20.00 -10.17
CA GLY A 119 15.67 21.40 -10.63
C GLY A 119 16.20 21.68 -12.04
N GLN A 120 16.67 20.67 -12.78
CA GLN A 120 17.09 20.77 -14.17
C GLN A 120 16.15 19.98 -15.08
N HIS A 121 15.30 20.70 -15.81
CA HIS A 121 14.36 20.13 -16.77
C HIS A 121 14.84 20.31 -18.22
N VAL A 122 14.66 19.27 -19.03
CA VAL A 122 14.76 19.30 -20.49
C VAL A 122 13.36 19.11 -21.06
N ALA A 123 12.90 20.04 -21.88
CA ALA A 123 11.63 19.93 -22.57
C ALA A 123 11.85 19.38 -23.99
N LEU A 124 11.10 18.34 -24.35
CA LEU A 124 10.96 17.86 -25.72
C LEU A 124 9.60 18.30 -26.24
N GLU A 125 9.59 19.19 -27.22
CA GLU A 125 8.38 19.56 -27.96
C GLU A 125 8.27 18.69 -29.21
N THR A 126 7.10 18.07 -29.42
CA THR A 126 6.82 17.23 -30.59
C THR A 126 5.35 17.34 -30.98
N THR A 127 5.02 16.82 -32.15
CA THR A 127 3.63 16.70 -32.61
C THR A 127 3.28 15.22 -32.66
N VAL A 128 2.22 14.84 -31.95
CA VAL A 128 1.63 13.50 -32.07
C VAL A 128 0.71 13.54 -33.29
N SER A 129 1.00 12.67 -34.25
CA SER A 129 0.17 12.46 -35.44
C SER A 129 -0.52 11.11 -35.31
N SER A 130 -1.79 11.06 -35.67
CA SER A 130 -2.55 9.83 -35.75
C SER A 130 -1.99 8.94 -36.86
N ALA A 131 -1.71 7.67 -36.55
CA ALA A 131 -1.51 6.68 -37.60
C ALA A 131 -2.89 6.38 -38.21
N ASP A 132 -2.99 6.47 -39.54
CA ASP A 132 -4.20 6.18 -40.33
C ASP A 132 -5.38 7.18 -40.20
N ASP A 133 -5.11 8.46 -39.88
CA ASP A 133 -6.12 9.54 -39.81
C ASP A 133 -7.28 9.27 -38.82
N VAL A 134 -7.03 8.44 -37.79
CA VAL A 134 -8.00 8.13 -36.74
C VAL A 134 -8.16 9.34 -35.80
N ASP A 135 -9.39 9.64 -35.38
CA ASP A 135 -9.68 10.72 -34.42
C ASP A 135 -9.09 10.37 -33.04
N MET A 136 -8.06 11.11 -32.61
CA MET A 136 -7.43 10.91 -31.30
C MET A 136 -8.25 11.49 -30.15
N ALA A 137 -9.26 12.32 -30.42
CA ALA A 137 -10.12 12.87 -29.39
C ALA A 137 -11.21 11.90 -28.93
N ARG A 138 -11.50 10.85 -29.69
CA ARG A 138 -12.63 9.95 -29.44
C ARG A 138 -12.28 8.49 -29.69
N MET A 139 -12.76 7.60 -28.82
CA MET A 139 -12.71 6.15 -29.06
C MET A 139 -13.79 5.74 -30.07
N GLU A 140 -13.72 4.50 -30.57
CA GLU A 140 -14.69 3.93 -31.52
C GLU A 140 -16.15 3.93 -30.99
N ASP A 141 -16.33 3.97 -29.67
CA ASP A 141 -17.63 4.05 -28.99
C ASP A 141 -18.14 5.49 -28.80
N GLY A 142 -17.40 6.50 -29.30
CA GLY A 142 -17.73 7.92 -29.22
C GLY A 142 -17.34 8.60 -27.90
N THR A 143 -16.75 7.86 -26.95
CA THR A 143 -16.24 8.42 -25.69
C THR A 143 -15.02 9.30 -25.93
N ILE A 144 -14.92 10.42 -25.20
CA ILE A 144 -13.77 11.33 -25.30
C ILE A 144 -12.55 10.66 -24.69
N VAL A 145 -11.42 10.70 -25.40
CA VAL A 145 -10.13 10.22 -24.90
C VAL A 145 -9.54 11.28 -24.00
N ASP A 146 -9.92 11.25 -22.71
CA ASP A 146 -9.33 12.06 -21.65
C ASP A 146 -8.82 11.19 -20.49
N GLY A 147 -7.87 11.70 -19.71
CA GLY A 147 -7.39 11.06 -18.48
C GLY A 147 -5.87 10.93 -18.38
N LEU A 148 -5.44 10.31 -17.27
CA LEU A 148 -4.05 10.11 -16.92
C LEU A 148 -3.56 8.75 -17.43
N PHE A 149 -2.36 8.72 -18.02
CA PHE A 149 -1.73 7.50 -18.50
C PHE A 149 -0.46 7.24 -17.69
N TRP A 150 -0.31 6.01 -17.19
CA TRP A 150 0.90 5.56 -16.53
C TRP A 150 1.75 4.76 -17.49
N GLY A 151 3.03 5.11 -17.67
CA GLY A 151 3.86 4.40 -18.63
C GLY A 151 5.35 4.48 -18.37
N LYS A 152 6.09 3.67 -19.13
CA LYS A 152 7.54 3.67 -19.20
C LYS A 152 7.96 4.49 -20.41
N LEU A 153 8.81 5.49 -20.19
CA LEU A 153 9.56 6.15 -21.25
C LEU A 153 10.95 5.51 -21.33
N ASN A 154 11.30 4.99 -22.51
CA ASN A 154 12.59 4.38 -22.78
C ASN A 154 13.36 5.24 -23.79
N ILE A 155 14.54 5.73 -23.39
CA ILE A 155 15.43 6.51 -24.25
C ILE A 155 16.70 5.71 -24.48
N VAL A 156 17.00 5.40 -25.75
CA VAL A 156 18.18 4.63 -26.13
C VAL A 156 19.12 5.54 -26.93
N HIS A 157 20.36 5.67 -26.47
CA HIS A 157 21.45 6.26 -27.23
C HIS A 157 22.49 5.17 -27.53
N SER A 158 22.55 4.69 -28.77
CA SER A 158 23.50 3.66 -29.19
C SER A 158 24.12 4.04 -30.54
N GLY A 159 25.37 4.47 -30.52
CA GLY A 159 26.05 5.01 -31.71
C GLY A 159 25.27 6.19 -32.29
N ASP A 160 24.93 6.10 -33.58
CA ASP A 160 24.13 7.09 -34.31
C ASP A 160 22.59 6.89 -34.13
N THR A 161 22.17 5.90 -33.35
CA THR A 161 20.74 5.61 -33.14
C THR A 161 20.25 6.23 -31.84
N HIS A 162 19.25 7.10 -31.96
CA HIS A 162 18.56 7.74 -30.85
C HIS A 162 17.06 7.47 -30.97
N THR A 163 16.51 6.69 -30.03
CA THR A 163 15.07 6.36 -30.03
C THR A 163 14.44 6.71 -28.69
N VAL A 164 13.23 7.25 -28.75
CA VAL A 164 12.37 7.53 -27.60
C VAL A 164 11.08 6.72 -27.79
N ASP A 165 10.77 5.87 -26.83
CA ASP A 165 9.58 5.00 -26.86
C ASP A 165 8.79 5.15 -25.56
N PHE A 166 7.51 5.48 -25.65
CA PHE A 166 6.61 5.57 -24.51
C PHE A 166 5.54 4.48 -24.60
N ASN A 167 5.45 3.67 -23.55
CA ASN A 167 4.40 2.65 -23.44
C ASN A 167 3.66 2.84 -22.11
N GLY A 168 2.34 3.08 -22.17
CA GLY A 168 1.54 3.34 -20.99
C GLY A 168 0.10 2.84 -21.07
N THR A 169 -0.52 2.72 -19.91
CA THR A 169 -1.91 2.27 -19.71
C THR A 169 -2.73 3.39 -19.08
N LYS A 170 -3.97 3.56 -19.54
CA LYS A 170 -4.92 4.53 -18.98
C LYS A 170 -5.24 4.18 -17.52
N MET A 171 -5.06 5.13 -16.61
CA MET A 171 -5.46 5.01 -15.21
C MET A 171 -6.98 5.18 -15.09
N LYS A 172 -7.59 4.40 -14.18
CA LYS A 172 -9.04 4.42 -13.92
C LYS A 172 -9.43 5.10 -12.61
N ASP A 173 -8.45 5.56 -11.85
CA ASP A 173 -8.64 6.06 -10.49
C ASP A 173 -8.76 7.60 -10.49
N PRO A 174 -9.91 8.17 -10.06
CA PRO A 174 -10.12 9.62 -10.03
C PRO A 174 -9.36 10.35 -8.92
N ASP A 175 -8.77 9.64 -7.95
CA ASP A 175 -8.13 10.26 -6.78
C ASP A 175 -6.64 10.64 -6.99
N ILE A 176 -6.04 10.25 -8.12
CA ILE A 176 -4.64 10.56 -8.46
C ILE A 176 -4.60 11.85 -9.28
N THR A 177 -4.00 12.91 -8.74
CA THR A 177 -3.87 14.20 -9.43
C THR A 177 -2.68 14.22 -10.40
N PRO A 178 -2.72 15.04 -11.47
CA PRO A 178 -1.62 15.17 -12.44
C PRO A 178 -0.27 15.63 -11.85
N GLU A 179 -0.28 16.21 -10.65
CA GLU A 179 0.92 16.65 -9.93
C GLU A 179 1.61 15.51 -9.14
N PHE A 180 1.02 14.31 -9.15
CA PHE A 180 1.54 13.16 -8.40
C PHE A 180 2.72 12.51 -9.12
N LEU A 181 3.93 12.94 -8.78
CA LEU A 181 5.19 12.39 -9.29
C LEU A 181 5.66 11.21 -8.42
N PHE A 182 5.81 10.03 -9.02
CA PHE A 182 6.48 8.90 -8.38
C PHE A 182 8.00 9.05 -8.56
N ASP A 183 8.68 9.57 -7.54
CA ASP A 183 10.13 9.44 -7.44
C ASP A 183 10.50 7.99 -7.05
N SER A 184 11.72 7.56 -7.40
CA SER A 184 12.35 6.31 -6.98
C SER A 184 12.16 6.04 -5.48
N ARG A 185 12.26 7.07 -4.64
CA ARG A 185 12.03 6.97 -3.19
C ARG A 185 10.60 6.55 -2.83
N VAL A 186 9.59 7.04 -3.56
CA VAL A 186 8.19 6.67 -3.36
C VAL A 186 7.95 5.23 -3.82
N MET A 187 8.58 4.82 -4.92
CA MET A 187 8.52 3.44 -5.42
C MET A 187 9.18 2.44 -4.46
N THR A 188 10.34 2.78 -3.87
CA THR A 188 10.97 1.97 -2.81
C THR A 188 10.05 1.87 -1.60
N LYS A 189 9.47 3.00 -1.14
CA LYS A 189 8.50 3.00 -0.03
C LYS A 189 7.26 2.15 -0.31
N LEU A 190 6.73 2.17 -1.54
CA LEU A 190 5.59 1.33 -1.94
C LEU A 190 5.95 -0.15 -2.00
N THR A 191 7.17 -0.48 -2.43
CA THR A 191 7.69 -1.85 -2.48
C THR A 191 7.91 -2.41 -1.06
N THR A 192 8.45 -1.59 -0.15
CA THR A 192 8.57 -1.91 1.28
C THR A 192 7.21 -1.98 1.98
N ALA A 193 6.26 -1.11 1.63
CA ALA A 193 4.90 -1.11 2.16
C ALA A 193 4.09 -2.35 1.74
N ALA A 194 4.42 -2.95 0.59
CA ALA A 194 3.75 -4.16 0.10
C ALA A 194 4.07 -5.42 0.93
N ARG A 195 5.16 -5.44 1.72
CA ARG A 195 5.47 -6.48 2.72
C ARG A 195 6.22 -5.87 3.91
N PRO A 196 5.54 -5.53 5.02
CA PRO A 196 6.23 -5.02 6.20
C PRO A 196 7.27 -6.04 6.67
N THR A 197 8.54 -5.64 6.66
CA THR A 197 9.63 -6.50 7.10
C THR A 197 9.46 -6.84 8.56
N THR A 198 9.43 -8.14 8.86
CA THR A 198 9.12 -8.63 10.21
C THR A 198 10.37 -9.28 10.80
N ALA A 199 10.69 -8.93 12.04
CA ALA A 199 11.71 -9.64 12.80
C ALA A 199 11.14 -10.96 13.31
N LYS A 200 11.75 -12.07 12.93
CA LYS A 200 11.38 -13.42 13.36
C LYS A 200 12.27 -13.83 14.51
N CYS A 201 11.68 -14.08 15.67
CA CYS A 201 12.40 -14.30 16.92
C CYS A 201 12.09 -15.70 17.47
N HIS A 202 13.14 -16.42 17.86
CA HIS A 202 13.02 -17.72 18.55
C HIS A 202 13.65 -17.63 19.93
N LEU A 203 12.90 -17.98 20.96
CA LEU A 203 13.35 -17.99 22.36
C LEU A 203 13.45 -19.42 22.87
N SER A 204 14.67 -19.88 23.13
CA SER A 204 14.96 -21.16 23.74
C SER A 204 15.31 -20.97 25.21
N ILE A 205 14.80 -21.84 26.09
CA ILE A 205 15.04 -21.76 27.54
C ILE A 205 15.67 -23.06 28.00
N LEU A 206 16.80 -22.97 28.69
CA LEU A 206 17.57 -24.09 29.23
C LEU A 206 17.64 -23.92 30.75
N ALA A 207 16.87 -24.74 31.48
CA ALA A 207 16.84 -24.72 32.94
C ALA A 207 17.77 -25.80 33.53
N PRO A 208 18.35 -25.62 34.73
CA PRO A 208 19.16 -26.67 35.36
C PRO A 208 18.32 -27.80 35.94
N ALA A 209 17.06 -27.52 36.27
CA ALA A 209 16.07 -28.47 36.77
C ALA A 209 14.69 -28.15 36.20
N GLN A 210 13.77 -29.11 36.29
CA GLN A 210 12.39 -28.87 35.89
C GLN A 210 11.72 -27.88 36.86
N GLN A 211 11.14 -26.81 36.32
CA GLN A 211 10.45 -25.80 37.13
C GLN A 211 9.39 -25.04 36.33
N TYR A 212 8.53 -24.31 37.05
CA TYR A 212 7.60 -23.36 36.44
C TYR A 212 8.32 -22.02 36.18
N CYS A 213 8.00 -21.39 35.06
CA CYS A 213 8.57 -20.11 34.68
C CYS A 213 7.51 -19.27 33.95
N ASP A 214 7.33 -18.03 34.38
CA ASP A 214 6.68 -17.02 33.56
C ASP A 214 7.73 -16.33 32.70
N VAL A 215 7.39 -16.10 31.42
CA VAL A 215 8.18 -15.29 30.49
C VAL A 215 7.34 -14.09 30.09
N PHE A 216 7.87 -12.89 30.24
CA PHE A 216 7.21 -11.66 29.81
C PHE A 216 7.96 -11.05 28.63
N LEU A 217 7.24 -10.76 27.56
CA LEU A 217 7.70 -9.95 26.44
C LEU A 217 7.06 -8.57 26.57
N THR A 218 7.87 -7.52 26.64
CA THR A 218 7.38 -6.13 26.62
C THR A 218 7.88 -5.45 25.36
N VAL A 219 6.94 -5.04 24.51
CA VAL A 219 7.25 -4.48 23.19
C VAL A 219 7.11 -2.97 23.23
N ASN A 220 8.14 -2.26 22.77
CA ASN A 220 8.11 -0.80 22.65
C ASN A 220 6.96 -0.35 21.72
N SER A 221 6.34 0.81 21.97
CA SER A 221 5.26 1.35 21.13
C SER A 221 5.63 1.58 19.66
N LEU A 222 6.94 1.63 19.35
CA LEU A 222 7.47 1.70 17.99
C LEU A 222 7.47 0.34 17.26
N TRP A 223 7.10 -0.73 17.95
CA TRP A 223 7.02 -2.10 17.43
C TRP A 223 5.65 -2.69 17.75
N THR A 224 5.19 -3.60 16.90
CA THR A 224 3.95 -4.35 17.11
C THR A 224 4.24 -5.84 17.07
N LEU A 225 3.74 -6.57 18.06
CA LEU A 225 3.80 -8.02 18.06
C LEU A 225 2.72 -8.56 17.11
N SER A 226 3.10 -9.40 16.15
CA SER A 226 2.19 -9.94 15.13
C SER A 226 1.74 -11.35 15.48
N ILE A 227 2.63 -12.33 15.33
CA ILE A 227 2.36 -13.74 15.57
C ILE A 227 3.18 -14.20 16.77
N THR A 228 2.60 -15.06 17.60
CA THR A 228 3.29 -15.79 18.65
C THR A 228 2.96 -17.28 18.53
N TRP A 229 3.94 -18.13 18.78
CA TRP A 229 3.72 -19.57 18.91
C TRP A 229 4.61 -20.20 19.99
N PRO A 230 4.05 -20.92 20.97
CA PRO A 230 2.63 -21.00 21.31
C PRO A 230 1.98 -19.61 21.50
N PRO A 231 0.63 -19.49 21.52
CA PRO A 231 -0.02 -18.20 21.68
C PRO A 231 0.34 -17.57 23.03
N ALA A 232 0.75 -16.30 23.04
CA ALA A 232 1.02 -15.57 24.27
C ALA A 232 -0.25 -14.93 24.84
N GLU A 233 -0.38 -14.92 26.16
CA GLU A 233 -1.43 -14.16 26.86
C GLU A 233 -1.13 -12.66 26.77
N ASN A 234 -2.11 -11.84 26.35
CA ASN A 234 -1.95 -10.39 26.29
C ASN A 234 -2.37 -9.74 27.62
N LEU A 235 -1.44 -9.08 28.31
CA LEU A 235 -1.63 -8.46 29.62
C LEU A 235 -1.93 -6.94 29.56
N ALA A 236 -2.19 -6.40 28.36
CA ALA A 236 -2.25 -4.96 28.04
C ALA A 236 -0.87 -4.26 27.98
N ASP A 237 -0.86 -3.00 27.52
CA ASP A 237 0.34 -2.14 27.39
C ASP A 237 1.52 -2.78 26.62
N ASN A 238 1.23 -3.48 25.51
CA ASN A 238 2.21 -4.21 24.69
C ASN A 238 3.02 -5.24 25.49
N LYS A 239 2.45 -5.76 26.57
CA LYS A 239 3.04 -6.80 27.40
C LYS A 239 2.34 -8.13 27.18
N TYR A 240 3.14 -9.17 26.97
CA TYR A 240 2.68 -10.51 26.67
C TYR A 240 3.33 -11.50 27.64
N LYS A 241 2.60 -12.55 27.99
CA LYS A 241 3.01 -13.54 28.98
C LYS A 241 2.94 -14.95 28.42
N TYR A 242 3.91 -15.77 28.78
CA TYR A 242 3.84 -17.22 28.68
C TYR A 242 3.95 -17.82 30.06
N PHE A 243 3.08 -18.77 30.38
CA PHE A 243 3.21 -19.62 31.56
C PHE A 243 3.70 -21.01 31.13
N LEU A 244 4.90 -21.37 31.56
CA LEU A 244 5.61 -22.54 31.07
C LEU A 244 6.06 -23.46 32.19
N ARG A 245 6.13 -24.77 31.89
CA ARG A 245 7.00 -25.72 32.59
C ARG A 245 8.23 -25.96 31.73
N VAL A 246 9.39 -25.63 32.25
CA VAL A 246 10.66 -25.71 31.53
C VAL A 246 11.49 -26.88 32.03
N HIS A 247 12.25 -27.51 31.13
CA HIS A 247 12.99 -28.74 31.42
C HIS A 247 14.49 -28.61 31.09
N PRO A 248 15.38 -29.40 31.73
CA PRO A 248 16.81 -29.37 31.45
C PRO A 248 17.24 -29.72 30.02
N GLY A 249 16.38 -30.41 29.27
CA GLY A 249 16.60 -30.71 27.85
C GLY A 249 16.19 -29.59 26.89
N GLY A 250 15.68 -28.45 27.37
CA GLY A 250 15.17 -27.36 26.54
C GLY A 250 13.72 -27.53 26.06
N ALA A 251 13.02 -28.56 26.54
CA ALA A 251 11.59 -28.69 26.32
C ALA A 251 10.82 -27.69 27.18
N LEU A 252 9.79 -27.09 26.57
CA LEU A 252 8.89 -26.10 27.17
C LEU A 252 7.47 -26.63 27.02
N GLU A 253 6.80 -26.85 28.14
CA GLU A 253 5.37 -27.16 28.14
C GLU A 253 4.59 -25.87 28.36
N HIS A 254 3.79 -25.50 27.37
CA HIS A 254 2.91 -24.35 27.43
C HIS A 254 1.54 -24.77 27.93
N PHE A 255 1.12 -24.24 29.08
CA PHE A 255 -0.08 -24.70 29.77
C PHE A 255 -1.37 -24.36 29.04
N GLU A 256 -1.49 -23.14 28.50
CA GLU A 256 -2.74 -22.70 27.88
C GLU A 256 -3.08 -23.49 26.62
N SER A 257 -2.07 -23.86 25.82
CA SER A 257 -2.26 -24.66 24.60
C SER A 257 -2.00 -26.15 24.80
N GLU A 258 -1.58 -26.57 26.01
CA GLU A 258 -1.16 -27.94 26.34
C GLU A 258 -0.09 -28.53 25.39
N MET A 259 0.73 -27.66 24.78
CA MET A 259 1.73 -28.06 23.78
C MET A 259 3.12 -28.15 24.39
N VAL A 260 3.93 -29.08 23.88
CA VAL A 260 5.37 -29.18 24.20
C VAL A 260 6.17 -28.71 23.00
N VAL A 261 6.96 -27.65 23.19
CA VAL A 261 7.79 -27.03 22.15
C VAL A 261 9.25 -26.94 22.61
N THR A 262 10.17 -26.78 21.68
CA THR A 262 11.61 -26.57 21.98
C THR A 262 11.99 -25.10 22.09
N SER A 263 11.11 -24.20 21.65
CA SER A 263 11.31 -22.76 21.65
C SER A 263 9.97 -22.03 21.52
N LEU A 264 9.88 -20.85 22.09
CA LEU A 264 8.83 -19.89 21.75
C LEU A 264 9.22 -19.18 20.44
N TYR A 265 8.23 -18.85 19.64
CA TYR A 265 8.35 -18.09 18.41
C TYR A 265 7.54 -16.82 18.55
N TYR A 266 8.08 -15.70 18.09
CA TYR A 266 7.30 -14.50 17.95
C TYR A 266 7.80 -13.62 16.80
N GLU A 267 6.88 -12.83 16.25
CA GLU A 267 7.13 -11.90 15.16
C GLU A 267 6.93 -10.47 15.64
N ALA A 268 7.93 -9.63 15.45
CA ALA A 268 7.88 -8.22 15.78
C ALA A 268 8.00 -7.36 14.52
N ILE A 269 7.04 -6.47 14.31
CA ILE A 269 6.95 -5.58 13.16
C ILE A 269 7.32 -4.17 13.61
N PRO A 270 8.38 -3.55 13.06
CA PRO A 270 8.71 -2.16 13.33
C PRO A 270 7.70 -1.24 12.63
N ASN A 271 7.45 -0.05 13.20
CA ASN A 271 6.66 0.97 12.53
C ASN A 271 7.37 1.39 11.20
N PRO A 272 6.69 1.35 10.04
CA PRO A 272 7.25 1.72 8.74
C PRO A 272 7.88 3.12 8.69
N ASP A 273 7.38 4.07 9.48
CA ASP A 273 7.88 5.46 9.49
C ASP A 273 9.29 5.61 10.08
N MET A 274 9.83 4.53 10.68
CA MET A 274 11.13 4.53 11.38
C MET A 274 12.25 3.81 10.63
N VAL A 275 11.98 3.24 9.45
CA VAL A 275 12.96 2.41 8.75
C VAL A 275 13.64 3.21 7.62
N ASP A 276 14.79 3.83 7.90
CA ASP A 276 15.79 4.12 6.85
C ASP A 276 16.80 2.96 6.79
N PRO A 277 16.68 2.04 5.80
CA PRO A 277 17.55 0.87 5.69
C PRO A 277 19.06 1.19 5.71
N ASN A 278 19.44 2.35 5.17
CA ASN A 278 20.84 2.75 5.07
C ASN A 278 21.43 3.21 6.40
N GLU A 279 20.60 3.61 7.37
CA GLU A 279 21.07 3.91 8.73
C GLU A 279 21.33 2.64 9.55
N PHE A 280 20.60 1.55 9.27
CA PHE A 280 20.73 0.31 10.01
C PHE A 280 21.99 -0.46 9.63
N ILE A 281 22.31 -0.58 8.33
CA ILE A 281 23.47 -1.33 7.83
C ILE A 281 24.26 -0.50 6.82
N ALA A 282 25.42 -0.04 7.27
CA ALA A 282 26.38 0.75 6.51
C ALA A 282 27.81 0.19 6.71
N PRO A 283 28.77 0.50 5.83
CA PRO A 283 30.16 0.00 5.95
C PRO A 283 30.83 0.29 7.29
N ARG A 284 30.44 1.38 7.97
CA ARG A 284 30.96 1.77 9.28
C ARG A 284 30.46 0.92 10.45
N ASN A 285 29.41 0.12 10.27
CA ASN A 285 28.71 -0.55 11.37
C ASN A 285 28.24 -1.99 11.05
N GLY A 286 28.59 -2.52 9.89
CA GLY A 286 28.23 -3.84 9.42
C GLY A 286 29.21 -4.34 8.37
N PHE A 287 28.99 -5.57 7.91
CA PHE A 287 29.84 -6.24 6.95
C PHE A 287 29.03 -6.69 5.75
N ALA A 288 29.69 -6.85 4.61
CA ALA A 288 29.05 -7.41 3.42
C ALA A 288 29.90 -8.49 2.76
N MET A 289 29.25 -9.53 2.25
CA MET A 289 29.89 -10.61 1.52
C MET A 289 28.88 -11.32 0.60
N THR A 290 29.36 -12.24 -0.22
CA THR A 290 28.47 -13.03 -1.08
C THR A 290 27.61 -13.98 -0.24
N PHE A 291 26.44 -14.36 -0.74
CA PHE A 291 25.59 -15.35 -0.07
C PHE A 291 26.35 -16.64 0.29
N ARG A 292 27.21 -17.12 -0.61
CA ARG A 292 27.99 -18.35 -0.40
C ARG A 292 28.90 -18.22 0.83
N ASP A 293 29.64 -17.13 0.92
CA ASP A 293 30.60 -16.91 2.01
C ASP A 293 29.86 -16.61 3.32
N PHE A 294 28.75 -15.89 3.23
CA PHE A 294 27.88 -15.53 4.35
C PHE A 294 27.40 -16.75 5.13
N ILE A 295 26.93 -17.81 4.44
CA ILE A 295 26.43 -19.01 5.12
C ILE A 295 27.54 -19.71 5.92
N SER A 296 28.72 -19.90 5.31
CA SER A 296 29.87 -20.50 6.01
C SER A 296 30.36 -19.62 7.16
N HIS A 297 30.42 -18.31 6.94
CA HIS A 297 30.81 -17.35 7.97
C HIS A 297 29.84 -17.40 9.16
N MET A 298 28.53 -17.36 8.91
CA MET A 298 27.51 -17.39 9.96
C MET A 298 27.59 -18.69 10.78
N MET A 299 27.81 -19.85 10.15
CA MET A 299 28.01 -21.11 10.87
C MET A 299 29.20 -21.07 11.84
N ASN A 300 30.29 -20.39 11.45
CA ASN A 300 31.46 -20.19 12.30
C ASN A 300 31.19 -19.19 13.43
N VAL A 301 30.51 -18.07 13.15
CA VAL A 301 30.14 -17.08 14.17
C VAL A 301 29.26 -17.69 15.24
N LEU A 302 28.21 -18.41 14.85
CA LEU A 302 27.31 -19.05 15.82
C LEU A 302 28.05 -20.14 16.64
N ASP A 303 29.08 -20.79 16.09
CA ASP A 303 29.95 -21.72 16.82
C ASP A 303 30.76 -21.01 17.90
N GLN A 304 31.37 -19.88 17.52
CA GLN A 304 32.11 -19.03 18.45
C GLN A 304 31.20 -18.57 19.57
N LEU A 305 29.95 -18.22 19.28
CA LEU A 305 28.94 -17.83 20.27
C LEU A 305 28.43 -19.01 21.11
N GLY A 306 28.91 -20.23 20.85
CA GLY A 306 28.68 -21.39 21.69
C GLY A 306 27.38 -22.13 21.43
N MET A 307 26.73 -21.87 20.29
CA MET A 307 25.51 -22.58 19.92
C MET A 307 25.81 -24.05 19.58
N SER A 308 24.90 -24.94 19.99
CA SER A 308 25.00 -26.36 19.65
C SER A 308 24.92 -26.56 18.13
N LEU A 309 25.48 -27.67 17.63
CA LEU A 309 25.40 -28.01 16.20
C LEU A 309 23.93 -28.01 15.69
N HIS A 310 23.01 -28.53 16.50
CA HIS A 310 21.59 -28.55 16.20
C HIS A 310 21.01 -27.12 16.07
N ALA A 311 21.30 -26.24 17.04
CA ALA A 311 20.79 -24.87 17.02
C ALA A 311 21.33 -24.07 15.82
N ARG A 312 22.61 -24.24 15.47
CA ARG A 312 23.22 -23.60 14.30
C ARG A 312 22.61 -24.07 12.98
N THR A 313 22.44 -25.38 12.84
CA THR A 313 21.83 -25.98 11.65
C THR A 313 20.39 -25.51 11.46
N ASN A 314 19.60 -25.48 12.55
CA ASN A 314 18.23 -24.97 12.50
C ASN A 314 18.19 -23.48 12.15
N PHE A 315 19.08 -22.66 12.73
CA PHE A 315 19.16 -21.24 12.40
C PHE A 315 19.39 -21.01 10.90
N ILE A 316 20.34 -21.71 10.30
CA ILE A 316 20.60 -21.59 8.86
C ILE A 316 19.41 -22.11 8.06
N ASN A 317 18.92 -23.32 8.33
CA ASN A 317 17.83 -23.92 7.54
C ASN A 317 16.55 -23.08 7.56
N ASN A 318 16.19 -22.52 8.71
CA ASN A 318 14.98 -21.70 8.85
C ASN A 318 15.06 -20.38 8.08
N ASN A 319 16.27 -19.86 7.86
CA ASN A 319 16.49 -18.55 7.24
C ASN A 319 17.14 -18.64 5.84
N LEU A 320 17.51 -19.84 5.39
CA LEU A 320 18.25 -20.06 4.13
C LEU A 320 17.52 -19.48 2.93
N HIS A 321 16.20 -19.64 2.87
CA HIS A 321 15.38 -19.10 1.80
C HIS A 321 15.51 -17.57 1.71
N ALA A 322 15.41 -16.87 2.85
CA ALA A 322 15.53 -15.41 2.91
C ALA A 322 16.95 -14.95 2.54
N PHE A 323 17.98 -15.64 3.02
CA PHE A 323 19.36 -15.34 2.62
C PHE A 323 19.60 -15.57 1.12
N SER A 324 19.07 -16.67 0.57
CA SER A 324 19.26 -17.03 -0.84
C SER A 324 18.54 -16.12 -1.83
N ALA A 325 17.61 -15.28 -1.36
CA ALA A 325 16.96 -14.27 -2.19
C ALA A 325 17.93 -13.19 -2.65
N HIS A 326 19.10 -13.08 -2.02
CA HIS A 326 20.09 -12.05 -2.28
C HIS A 326 21.41 -12.65 -2.75
N LYS A 327 22.01 -12.04 -3.78
CA LYS A 327 23.35 -12.44 -4.25
C LYS A 327 24.44 -12.04 -3.25
N ASN A 328 24.36 -10.81 -2.75
CA ASN A 328 25.26 -10.23 -1.76
C ASN A 328 24.45 -9.79 -0.56
N ILE A 329 24.98 -10.03 0.63
CA ILE A 329 24.29 -9.78 1.90
C ILE A 329 25.13 -8.82 2.72
N ALA A 330 24.55 -7.69 3.12
CA ALA A 330 25.07 -6.84 4.17
C ALA A 330 24.36 -7.15 5.49
N TYR A 331 25.09 -7.26 6.59
CA TYR A 331 24.52 -7.64 7.89
C TYR A 331 25.29 -7.08 9.08
N ARG A 332 24.67 -7.16 10.25
CA ARG A 332 25.33 -7.02 11.56
C ARG A 332 24.50 -7.66 12.67
N PHE A 333 25.12 -7.89 13.82
CA PHE A 333 24.40 -8.16 15.06
C PHE A 333 24.09 -6.86 15.81
N LEU A 334 22.90 -6.78 16.41
CA LEU A 334 22.56 -5.69 17.34
C LEU A 334 23.11 -6.00 18.74
N SER A 335 23.51 -4.94 19.45
CA SER A 335 23.93 -5.06 20.84
C SER A 335 22.72 -5.29 21.76
N PRO A 336 22.89 -5.97 22.91
CA PRO A 336 21.82 -6.25 23.86
C PRO A 336 20.99 -5.02 24.24
N THR A 337 21.64 -3.87 24.46
CA THR A 337 20.97 -2.60 24.79
C THR A 337 20.02 -2.12 23.69
N LYS A 338 20.41 -2.24 22.42
CA LYS A 338 19.54 -1.86 21.30
C LYS A 338 18.34 -2.78 21.18
N ILE A 339 18.54 -4.07 21.41
CA ILE A 339 17.46 -5.07 21.36
C ILE A 339 16.47 -4.82 22.51
N ALA A 340 16.96 -4.61 23.74
CA ALA A 340 16.11 -4.35 24.91
C ALA A 340 15.24 -3.08 24.76
N ASN A 341 15.74 -2.05 24.06
CA ASN A 341 14.95 -0.86 23.76
C ASN A 341 13.78 -1.13 22.80
N ALA A 342 13.84 -2.18 21.99
CA ALA A 342 12.78 -2.58 21.07
C ALA A 342 11.84 -3.61 21.73
N ILE A 343 12.41 -4.71 22.22
CA ILE A 343 11.70 -5.81 22.86
C ILE A 343 12.47 -6.22 24.11
N ASP A 344 11.88 -5.97 25.27
CA ASP A 344 12.42 -6.41 26.55
C ASP A 344 11.86 -7.80 26.93
N ILE A 345 12.72 -8.67 27.44
CA ILE A 345 12.36 -10.03 27.85
C ILE A 345 12.76 -10.21 29.30
N SER A 346 11.80 -10.59 30.13
CA SER A 346 12.05 -10.95 31.53
C SER A 346 11.47 -12.31 31.86
N VAL A 347 12.07 -12.99 32.84
CA VAL A 347 11.64 -14.29 33.34
C VAL A 347 11.57 -14.27 34.85
N THR A 348 10.73 -15.10 35.45
CA THR A 348 10.63 -15.20 36.93
C THR A 348 11.74 -16.01 37.58
N ALA A 349 12.49 -16.79 36.82
CA ALA A 349 13.63 -17.55 37.33
C ALA A 349 14.84 -16.63 37.56
N ASP A 350 15.40 -16.65 38.77
CA ASP A 350 16.59 -15.89 39.16
C ASP A 350 17.56 -16.82 39.92
N PRO A 351 18.87 -16.85 39.61
CA PRO A 351 19.57 -16.10 38.55
C PRO A 351 19.25 -16.59 37.12
N CYS A 352 19.15 -15.66 36.17
CA CYS A 352 18.97 -15.95 34.75
C CYS A 352 20.05 -15.28 33.87
N VAL A 353 20.58 -16.04 32.93
CA VAL A 353 21.56 -15.58 31.95
C VAL A 353 20.89 -15.43 30.59
N PHE A 354 20.90 -14.21 30.05
CA PHE A 354 20.39 -13.94 28.71
C PHE A 354 21.52 -13.94 27.68
N THR A 355 21.25 -14.53 26.52
CA THR A 355 22.10 -14.41 25.33
C THR A 355 21.18 -14.14 24.15
N ARG A 356 21.27 -12.95 23.57
CA ARG A 356 20.34 -12.49 22.53
C ARG A 356 21.11 -12.21 21.25
N LEU A 357 20.86 -13.02 20.24
CA LEU A 357 21.50 -12.94 18.93
C LEU A 357 20.49 -12.34 17.95
N PHE A 358 20.58 -11.04 17.72
CA PHE A 358 19.68 -10.35 16.81
C PHE A 358 20.43 -9.93 15.54
N LEU A 359 20.26 -10.73 14.49
CA LEU A 359 20.84 -10.49 13.18
C LEU A 359 19.92 -9.58 12.38
N ILE A 360 20.47 -8.45 11.92
CA ILE A 360 19.85 -7.66 10.86
C ILE A 360 20.62 -7.87 9.56
N PHE A 361 19.91 -7.98 8.44
CA PHE A 361 20.55 -8.10 7.13
C PHE A 361 19.72 -7.45 6.02
N ARG A 362 20.36 -7.15 4.89
CA ARG A 362 19.70 -6.71 3.66
C ARG A 362 20.45 -7.21 2.44
N GLY A 363 19.74 -7.33 1.31
CA GLY A 363 20.36 -7.52 0.01
C GLY A 363 21.08 -6.26 -0.45
N ILE A 364 22.23 -6.43 -1.11
CA ILE A 364 22.94 -5.33 -1.76
C ILE A 364 23.31 -5.68 -3.21
N SER A 365 23.38 -4.67 -4.06
CA SER A 365 23.84 -4.83 -5.44
C SER A 365 25.35 -5.13 -5.51
N ASP A 366 25.85 -5.54 -6.69
CA ASP A 366 27.30 -5.70 -6.90
C ASP A 366 28.03 -4.35 -6.79
N ASP A 367 27.40 -3.26 -7.20
CA ASP A 367 27.96 -1.90 -7.12
C ASP A 367 28.09 -1.46 -5.65
N ASP A 368 27.06 -1.74 -4.83
CA ASP A 368 27.05 -1.41 -3.40
C ASP A 368 28.03 -2.27 -2.59
N LEU A 369 28.34 -3.49 -3.03
CA LEU A 369 29.33 -4.34 -2.37
C LEU A 369 30.70 -3.65 -2.34
N GLY A 370 31.04 -2.86 -3.37
CA GLY A 370 32.25 -2.05 -3.40
C GLY A 370 32.32 -0.99 -2.28
N LEU A 371 31.17 -0.52 -1.78
CA LEU A 371 31.12 0.44 -0.67
C LEU A 371 31.57 -0.18 0.66
N PHE A 372 31.50 -1.51 0.78
CA PHE A 372 31.97 -2.27 1.94
C PHE A 372 33.44 -2.71 1.81
N ALA A 373 34.24 -2.03 0.96
CA ALA A 373 35.67 -2.26 0.91
C ALA A 373 36.32 -2.04 2.30
N GLY A 374 36.92 -3.09 2.85
CA GLY A 374 37.46 -3.09 4.22
C GLY A 374 36.45 -3.41 5.33
N ALA A 375 35.24 -3.84 4.96
CA ALA A 375 34.23 -4.42 5.84
C ALA A 375 33.66 -5.71 5.21
N GLY A 376 34.56 -6.52 4.64
CA GLY A 376 34.22 -7.75 3.94
C GLY A 376 34.33 -8.99 4.83
N GLU A 377 34.39 -10.16 4.18
CA GLU A 377 34.53 -11.46 4.86
C GLU A 377 35.77 -11.51 5.79
N LYS A 378 36.90 -10.97 5.34
CA LYS A 378 38.15 -10.98 6.10
C LYS A 378 38.01 -10.22 7.42
N GLU A 379 37.46 -9.02 7.37
CA GLU A 379 37.29 -8.19 8.56
C GLU A 379 36.22 -8.78 9.48
N ALA A 380 35.13 -9.31 8.93
CA ALA A 380 34.09 -10.02 9.68
C ALA A 380 34.66 -11.23 10.44
N ASN A 381 35.54 -12.01 9.82
CA ASN A 381 36.20 -13.16 10.45
C ASN A 381 37.16 -12.77 11.58
N SER A 382 37.66 -11.54 11.59
CA SER A 382 38.53 -11.02 12.65
C SER A 382 37.77 -10.37 13.82
N MET A 383 36.47 -10.17 13.68
CA MET A 383 35.65 -9.48 14.68
C MET A 383 35.40 -10.32 15.93
N ASN A 384 35.41 -9.66 17.09
CA ASN A 384 34.99 -10.27 18.35
C ASN A 384 33.46 -10.27 18.51
N TRP A 385 32.82 -11.29 17.96
CA TRP A 385 31.36 -11.43 18.03
C TRP A 385 30.83 -11.62 19.45
N ARG A 386 31.61 -12.22 20.36
CA ARG A 386 31.22 -12.41 21.76
C ARG A 386 30.97 -11.08 22.46
N GLU A 387 31.87 -10.13 22.28
CA GLU A 387 31.74 -8.77 22.84
C GLU A 387 30.54 -8.04 22.25
N THR A 388 30.35 -8.17 20.93
CA THR A 388 29.24 -7.51 20.20
C THR A 388 27.87 -7.89 20.76
N VAL A 389 27.67 -9.17 21.10
CA VAL A 389 26.39 -9.69 21.61
C VAL A 389 26.33 -9.77 23.13
N GLY A 390 27.36 -9.30 23.85
CA GLY A 390 27.42 -9.37 25.31
C GLY A 390 27.47 -10.80 25.86
N TRP A 391 28.12 -11.72 25.14
CA TRP A 391 28.25 -13.12 25.55
C TRP A 391 29.13 -13.27 26.80
N SER A 392 28.80 -14.22 27.67
CA SER A 392 29.59 -14.58 28.86
C SER A 392 29.74 -16.10 29.00
N GLU A 393 30.73 -16.57 29.78
CA GLU A 393 30.93 -18.01 30.03
C GLU A 393 29.70 -18.67 30.65
N ASN A 394 28.93 -17.92 31.46
CA ASN A 394 27.69 -18.40 32.08
C ASN A 394 26.63 -18.78 31.04
N SER A 395 26.72 -18.30 29.80
CA SER A 395 25.84 -18.70 28.69
C SER A 395 25.99 -20.19 28.33
N LYS A 396 27.10 -20.85 28.68
CA LYS A 396 27.33 -22.28 28.47
C LYS A 396 27.13 -23.13 29.71
N ASP A 397 27.05 -22.51 30.89
CA ASP A 397 26.94 -23.23 32.16
C ASP A 397 25.58 -23.93 32.28
N THR A 398 25.59 -25.26 32.27
CA THR A 398 24.38 -26.08 32.37
C THR A 398 23.73 -26.05 33.76
N THR A 399 24.42 -25.51 34.76
CA THR A 399 23.89 -25.33 36.11
C THR A 399 23.10 -24.03 36.27
N MET A 400 23.16 -23.13 35.29
CA MET A 400 22.45 -21.86 35.26
C MET A 400 21.13 -21.96 34.48
N PHE A 401 20.16 -21.13 34.87
CA PHE A 401 18.99 -20.87 34.03
C PHE A 401 19.38 -19.93 32.90
N ARG A 402 19.18 -20.36 31.65
CA ARG A 402 19.66 -19.65 30.47
C ARG A 402 18.55 -19.44 29.46
N VAL A 403 18.52 -18.25 28.89
CA VAL A 403 17.59 -17.86 27.84
C VAL A 403 18.41 -17.46 26.62
N LEU A 404 18.22 -18.20 25.52
CA LEU A 404 18.84 -17.93 24.23
C LEU A 404 17.77 -17.42 23.27
N GLU A 405 17.92 -16.18 22.83
CA GLU A 405 17.13 -15.63 21.73
C GLU A 405 17.95 -15.63 20.44
N THR A 406 17.37 -16.15 19.36
CA THR A 406 17.90 -15.98 18.00
C THR A 406 16.85 -15.31 17.14
N SER A 407 17.18 -14.12 16.65
CA SER A 407 16.25 -13.26 15.93
C SER A 407 16.88 -12.82 14.61
N VAL A 408 16.08 -12.82 13.56
CA VAL A 408 16.50 -12.42 12.20
C VAL A 408 15.51 -11.40 11.68
N TRP A 409 16.03 -10.26 11.22
CA TRP A 409 15.26 -9.22 10.59
C TRP A 409 15.91 -8.79 9.28
N GLU A 410 15.21 -9.07 8.18
CA GLU A 410 15.56 -8.56 6.86
C GLU A 410 15.06 -7.11 6.74
N ILE A 411 15.94 -6.19 6.38
CA ILE A 411 15.59 -4.80 6.14
C ILE A 411 15.47 -4.63 4.63
N ALA A 412 14.37 -4.01 4.19
CA ALA A 412 14.03 -3.82 2.79
C ALA A 412 14.99 -2.87 2.05
#